data_AF-T0J332-F1
#
_entry.id   AF-T0J332-F1
#
_cell.length_a   1.000
_cell.length_b   1.000
_cell.length_c   1.000
_cell.angle_alpha   90.00
_cell.angle_beta   90.00
_cell.angle_gamma   90.00
#
_symmetry.space_group_name_H-M   'P 1'
#
loop_
_entity.id
_entity.type
_entity.pdbx_description
1 polymer ?
#
loop_
_entity_poly.entity_id
_entity_poly.type
_entity_poly.pdbx_seq_one_letter_code
_entity_poly.pdbx_strand_id
1 'polypeptide(L)'
;MPIELPKPIADYVAANARLDTDAMLKPFAADAAFLDNGKRFEGHDQIRNLFEEEVIAVKAIFTPDAIRREDGLRLMNGFTYRGEMSFSECPNRCSSRAQ
;
A
#
# COMPACT_ATOMS: atom_id res chain seq x y z
N MET A 1 -10.13 16.40 7.09
CA MET A 1 -11.28 16.04 6.24
C MET A 1 -11.07 14.62 5.76
N PRO A 2 -12.09 13.74 5.74
CA PRO A 2 -11.93 12.41 5.16
C PRO A 2 -11.74 12.55 3.64
N ILE A 3 -10.70 11.90 3.11
CA ILE A 3 -10.48 11.82 1.66
C ILE A 3 -11.28 10.65 1.09
N GLU A 4 -11.92 10.85 -0.06
CA GLU A 4 -12.63 9.76 -0.75
C GLU A 4 -11.61 8.86 -1.45
N LEU A 5 -11.46 7.64 -0.92
CA LEU A 5 -10.59 6.62 -1.48
C LEU A 5 -11.38 5.62 -2.33
N PRO A 6 -10.83 5.16 -3.46
CA PRO A 6 -11.35 4.03 -4.21
C PRO A 6 -11.44 2.80 -3.31
N LYS A 7 -12.47 1.98 -3.53
CA LYS A 7 -12.77 0.83 -2.67
C LYS A 7 -11.55 -0.07 -2.39
N PRO A 8 -10.74 -0.53 -3.37
CA PRO A 8 -9.59 -1.39 -3.08
C PRO A 8 -8.56 -0.72 -2.16
N ILE A 9 -8.31 0.58 -2.35
CA ILE A 9 -7.40 1.38 -1.51
C ILE A 9 -7.99 1.59 -0.12
N ALA A 10 -9.28 1.92 -0.02
CA ALA A 10 -9.96 2.09 1.25
C ALA A 10 -9.97 0.80 2.08
N ASP A 11 -10.22 -0.34 1.43
CA ASP A 11 -10.20 -1.67 2.05
C ASP A 11 -8.79 -2.02 2.57
N TYR A 12 -7.73 -1.70 1.80
CA TYR A 12 -6.34 -1.84 2.26
C TYR A 12 -6.03 -0.96 3.48
N VAL A 13 -6.35 0.33 3.44
CA VAL A 13 -6.09 1.27 4.55
C VAL A 13 -6.83 0.85 5.81
N ALA A 14 -8.09 0.41 5.69
CA ALA A 14 -8.87 -0.10 6.81
C ALA A 14 -8.29 -1.40 7.39
N ALA A 15 -7.73 -2.28 6.56
CA ALA A 15 -7.04 -3.48 7.00
C ALA A 15 -5.70 -3.17 7.69
N ASN A 16 -4.92 -2.25 7.12
CA ASN A 16 -3.65 -1.79 7.70
C ASN A 16 -3.86 -1.13 9.07
N ALA A 17 -4.90 -0.32 9.24
CA ALA A 17 -5.25 0.28 10.54
C ALA A 17 -5.54 -0.76 11.64
N ARG A 18 -5.92 -1.99 11.25
CA ARG A 18 -6.13 -3.13 12.16
C ARG A 18 -4.93 -4.06 12.25
N LEU A 19 -3.87 -3.80 11.47
CA LEU A 19 -2.70 -4.68 11.31
C LEU A 19 -3.14 -6.12 10.94
N ASP A 20 -4.07 -6.22 10.00
CA ASP A 20 -4.65 -7.48 9.53
C ASP A 20 -4.06 -7.84 8.17
N THR A 21 -2.98 -8.63 8.16
CA THR A 21 -2.26 -9.04 6.94
C THR A 21 -3.17 -9.71 5.91
N ASP A 22 -4.08 -10.57 6.36
CA ASP A 22 -4.98 -11.30 5.47
C ASP A 22 -5.94 -10.34 4.78
N ALA A 23 -6.50 -9.39 5.53
CA ALA A 23 -7.36 -8.36 4.95
C ALA A 23 -6.59 -7.35 4.10
N MET A 24 -5.33 -7.04 4.44
CA MET A 24 -4.46 -6.18 3.64
C MET A 24 -4.12 -6.80 2.29
N LEU A 25 -4.04 -8.13 2.20
CA LEU A 25 -3.67 -8.84 0.98
C LEU A 25 -4.84 -9.00 0.00
N LYS A 26 -6.08 -9.05 0.50
CA LYS A 26 -7.30 -9.25 -0.32
C LYS A 26 -7.47 -8.32 -1.53
N PRO A 27 -7.13 -7.01 -1.47
CA PRO A 27 -7.28 -6.11 -2.61
C PRO A 27 -6.28 -6.37 -3.74
N PHE A 28 -5.21 -7.14 -3.49
CA PHE A 28 -4.20 -7.43 -4.50
C PHE A 28 -4.62 -8.60 -5.39
N ALA A 29 -4.35 -8.49 -6.69
CA ALA A 29 -4.41 -9.64 -7.60
C ALA A 29 -3.40 -10.72 -7.19
N ALA A 30 -3.64 -11.98 -7.57
CA ALA A 30 -2.78 -13.11 -7.20
C ALA A 30 -1.34 -12.97 -7.74
N ASP A 31 -1.19 -12.30 -8.89
CA ASP A 31 0.06 -11.99 -9.58
C ASP A 31 0.50 -10.52 -9.39
N ALA A 32 -0.05 -9.83 -8.39
CA ALA A 32 0.30 -8.44 -8.13
C ALA A 32 1.80 -8.30 -7.85
N ALA A 33 2.37 -7.20 -8.34
CA ALA A 33 3.73 -6.78 -7.99
C ALA A 33 3.67 -5.57 -7.07
N PHE A 34 4.34 -5.65 -5.94
CA PHE A 34 4.50 -4.56 -4.97
C PHE A 34 5.93 -4.04 -4.99
N LEU A 35 6.10 -2.72 -5.06
CA LEU A 35 7.41 -2.08 -4.94
C LEU A 35 7.51 -1.35 -3.61
N ASP A 36 8.43 -1.78 -2.76
CA ASP A 36 8.77 -1.11 -1.50
C ASP A 36 10.26 -0.81 -1.46
N ASN A 37 10.62 0.46 -1.23
CA ASN A 37 12.01 0.90 -1.14
C ASN A 37 12.91 0.42 -2.31
N GLY A 38 12.37 0.40 -3.52
CA GLY A 38 13.05 -0.07 -4.74
C GLY A 38 13.16 -1.60 -4.87
N LYS A 39 12.72 -2.38 -3.89
CA LYS A 39 12.61 -3.84 -3.96
C LYS A 39 11.26 -4.25 -4.51
N ARG A 40 11.26 -5.33 -5.29
CA ARG A 40 10.06 -5.90 -5.93
C ARG A 40 9.64 -7.20 -5.27
N PHE A 41 8.36 -7.29 -4.97
CA PHE A 41 7.71 -8.45 -4.37
C PHE A 41 6.56 -8.88 -5.29
N GLU A 42 6.58 -10.12 -5.74
CA GLU A 42 5.66 -10.67 -6.72
C GLU A 42 4.77 -11.74 -6.09
N GLY A 43 3.47 -11.58 -6.32
CA GLY A 43 2.45 -12.48 -5.83
C GLY A 43 2.17 -12.35 -4.34
N HIS A 44 1.10 -13.00 -3.92
CA HIS A 44 0.58 -12.91 -2.56
C HIS A 44 1.58 -13.36 -1.48
N ASP A 45 2.39 -14.38 -1.75
CA ASP A 45 3.33 -14.91 -0.78
C ASP A 45 4.44 -13.92 -0.43
N GLN A 46 5.05 -13.27 -1.43
CA GLN A 46 6.11 -12.29 -1.21
C GLN A 46 5.57 -11.01 -0.58
N ILE A 47 4.37 -10.57 -0.99
CA ILE A 47 3.70 -9.39 -0.42
C ILE A 47 3.29 -9.65 1.03
N ARG A 48 2.81 -10.85 1.35
CA ARG A 48 2.52 -11.26 2.72
C ARG A 48 3.76 -11.17 3.60
N ASN A 49 4.87 -11.79 3.18
CA ASN A 49 6.11 -11.78 3.96
C ASN A 49 6.57 -10.34 4.24
N LEU A 50 6.52 -9.47 3.22
CA LEU A 50 6.82 -8.06 3.40
C LEU A 50 5.92 -7.40 4.46
N PHE A 51 4.60 -7.62 4.41
CA PHE A 51 3.70 -7.03 5.40
C PHE A 51 4.00 -7.54 6.81
N GLU A 52 4.27 -8.83 6.97
CA GLU A 52 4.59 -9.41 8.28
C GLU A 52 5.88 -8.79 8.86
N GLU A 53 6.93 -8.65 8.04
CA GLU A 53 8.23 -8.12 8.44
C GLU A 53 8.24 -6.58 8.63
N GLU A 54 7.64 -5.83 7.72
CA GLU A 54 7.83 -4.37 7.63
C GLU A 54 6.58 -3.56 8.04
N VAL A 55 5.42 -4.21 8.17
CA VAL A 55 4.18 -3.54 8.62
C VAL A 55 3.77 -4.02 9.99
N ILE A 56 3.61 -5.33 10.17
CA ILE A 56 3.10 -5.91 11.41
C ILE A 56 4.14 -5.85 12.52
N ALA A 57 5.38 -6.27 12.25
CA ALA A 57 6.44 -6.29 13.25
C ALA A 57 6.71 -4.92 13.89
N VAL A 58 6.58 -3.85 13.10
CA VAL A 58 6.81 -2.45 13.54
C VAL A 58 5.53 -1.64 13.77
N LYS A 59 4.35 -2.25 13.60
CA LYS A 59 3.03 -1.61 13.75
C LYS A 59 2.88 -0.35 12.88
N ALA A 60 3.32 -0.42 11.62
CA ALA A 60 3.22 0.70 10.69
C ALA A 60 1.78 0.91 10.22
N ILE A 61 1.12 1.93 10.77
CA ILE A 61 -0.20 2.38 10.33
C ILE A 61 -0.03 3.54 9.36
N PHE A 62 -0.60 3.39 8.16
CA PHE A 62 -0.61 4.40 7.12
C PHE A 62 -1.92 5.19 7.16
N THR A 63 -1.80 6.51 7.32
CA THR A 63 -2.93 7.44 7.31
C THR A 63 -2.81 8.37 6.11
N PRO A 64 -3.57 8.12 5.03
CA PRO A 64 -3.51 8.96 3.85
C PRO A 64 -4.18 10.31 4.08
N ASP A 65 -3.55 11.36 3.57
CA ASP A 65 -4.00 12.75 3.70
C ASP A 65 -4.32 13.42 2.35
N ALA A 66 -3.80 12.86 1.26
CA ALA A 66 -4.10 13.29 -0.10
C ALA A 66 -4.09 12.12 -1.09
N ILE A 67 -4.95 12.20 -2.10
CA ILE A 67 -4.93 11.32 -3.27
C ILE A 67 -5.02 12.18 -4.54
N ARG A 68 -4.19 11.87 -5.54
CA ARG A 68 -4.21 12.50 -6.85
C ARG A 68 -4.09 11.47 -7.96
N ARG A 69 -4.52 11.82 -9.16
CA ARG A 69 -4.28 11.03 -10.37
C ARG A 69 -3.18 11.68 -11.18
N GLU A 70 -2.21 10.89 -11.61
CA GLU A 70 -1.06 11.34 -12.39
C GLU A 70 -0.67 10.22 -13.36
N ASP A 71 -0.60 10.50 -14.66
CA ASP A 71 -0.26 9.52 -15.72
C ASP A 71 -1.04 8.19 -15.67
N GLY A 72 -2.31 8.25 -15.29
CA GLY A 72 -3.17 7.05 -15.14
C GLY A 72 -2.93 6.26 -13.85
N LEU A 73 -1.93 6.64 -13.07
CA LEU A 73 -1.67 6.15 -11.72
C LEU A 73 -2.47 6.96 -10.71
N ARG A 74 -2.82 6.32 -9.60
CA ARG A 74 -3.28 7.06 -8.41
C ARG A 74 -2.13 7.15 -7.44
N LEU A 75 -1.74 8.37 -7.07
CA LEU A 75 -0.71 8.63 -6.07
C LEU A 75 -1.40 9.04 -4.78
N MET A 76 -1.07 8.34 -3.71
CA MET A 76 -1.57 8.63 -2.38
C MET A 76 -0.39 9.10 -1.53
N ASN A 77 -0.54 10.25 -0.88
CA ASN A 77 0.37 10.70 0.15
C ASN A 77 -0.27 10.39 1.51
N GLY A 78 0.58 10.21 2.52
CA GLY A 78 0.11 10.00 3.86
C GLY A 78 1.24 9.91 4.86
N PHE A 79 0.87 10.01 6.11
CA PHE A 79 1.79 9.85 7.22
C PHE A 79 1.75 8.41 7.68
N THR A 80 2.93 7.82 7.82
CA THR A 80 3.14 6.75 8.79
C THR A 80 3.80 7.38 10.00
N TYR A 81 3.74 6.72 11.16
CA TYR A 81 4.51 7.15 12.33
C TYR A 81 6.05 7.19 12.08
N ARG A 82 6.55 6.82 10.88
CA ARG A 82 7.97 6.89 10.49
C ARG A 82 8.30 7.29 9.03
N GLY A 83 7.39 7.86 8.25
CA GLY A 83 7.70 8.27 6.86
C GLY A 83 6.51 8.30 5.88
N GLU A 84 6.76 8.77 4.66
CA GLU A 84 5.79 8.86 3.57
C GLU A 84 5.64 7.51 2.84
N MET A 85 4.41 7.07 2.57
CA MET A 85 4.13 5.91 1.72
C MET A 85 3.36 6.38 0.48
N SER A 86 3.85 5.99 -0.71
CA SER A 86 3.19 6.25 -2.00
C SER A 86 2.67 4.96 -2.60
N PHE A 87 1.34 4.82 -2.68
CA PHE A 87 0.72 3.77 -3.47
C PHE A 87 0.54 4.24 -4.92
N SER A 88 0.79 3.35 -5.89
CA SER A 88 0.38 3.51 -7.28
C SER A 88 -0.57 2.37 -7.66
N GLU A 89 -1.87 2.64 -7.77
CA GLU A 89 -2.79 1.68 -8.42
C GLU A 89 -2.40 1.58 -9.90
N CYS A 90 -1.82 0.44 -10.29
CA CYS A 90 -1.50 0.15 -11.68
C CYS A 90 -1.68 -1.36 -11.92
N PRO A 91 -2.55 -1.78 -12.85
CA PRO A 91 -2.91 -3.19 -13.02
C PRO A 91 -1.73 -4.11 -13.40
N ASN A 92 -0.53 -3.59 -13.69
CA ASN A 92 0.64 -4.40 -14.04
C ASN A 92 2.00 -3.85 -13.57
N ARG A 93 2.08 -2.75 -12.78
CA ARG A 93 3.38 -2.11 -12.48
C ARG A 93 3.30 -1.11 -11.30
N CYS A 94 3.46 -1.56 -10.06
CA CYS A 94 3.73 -0.62 -8.95
C CYS A 94 5.15 -0.07 -9.08
N SER A 95 5.37 1.18 -8.66
CA SER A 95 6.67 1.83 -8.48
C SER A 95 6.56 2.82 -7.32
N SER A 96 7.33 2.61 -6.26
CA SER A 96 7.58 3.60 -5.22
C SER A 96 8.92 4.27 -5.49
N ARG A 97 8.91 5.61 -5.54
CA ARG A 97 10.13 6.42 -5.63
C ARG A 97 10.29 7.10 -4.28
N ALA A 98 11.31 6.73 -3.54
CA ALA A 98 11.77 7.51 -2.39
C ALA A 98 12.46 8.77 -2.94
N GLN A 99 12.13 9.94 -2.37
CA GLN A 99 12.98 11.13 -2.45
C GLN A 99 13.96 11.09 -1.27
#